data_AF-A0AAN1HM45-F1
#
_entry.id   AF-A0AAN1HM45-F1
#
_cell.length_a   1.000
_cell.length_b   1.000
_cell.length_c   1.000
_cell.angle_alpha   90.00
_cell.angle_beta   90.00
_cell.angle_gamma   90.00
#
_symmetry.space_group_name_H-M   'P 1'
#
loop_
_entity.id
_entity.type
_entity.pdbx_description
1 polymer ?
#
loop_
_entity_poly.entity_id
_entity_poly.type
_entity_poly.pdbx_seq_one_letter_code
_entity_poly.pdbx_strand_id
1 'polypeptide(L)' 'MSIDPSDPDTFEDSVENSDETTVYDVEAPEADAVEQHLEVVPRRDERPRADELAEANEADRAEQARVVEENEEDYR' A
#
# COMPACT_ATOMS: atom_id res chain seq x y z
N MET A 1 1.45 12.34 -16.98
CA MET A 1 0.03 12.08 -16.68
C MET A 1 -0.03 11.32 -15.38
N SER A 2 -0.90 11.73 -14.45
CA SER A 2 -1.13 11.00 -13.21
C SER A 2 -2.09 9.83 -13.49
N ILE A 3 -1.73 8.65 -13.03
CA ILE A 3 -2.50 7.43 -13.18
C ILE A 3 -3.44 7.32 -11.98
N ASP A 4 -4.72 6.99 -12.20
CA ASP A 4 -5.68 6.79 -11.10
C ASP A 4 -5.52 5.36 -10.55
N PRO A 5 -5.05 5.19 -9.30
CA PRO A 5 -4.89 3.87 -8.70
C PRO A 5 -6.21 3.14 -8.42
N SER A 6 -7.35 3.82 -8.56
CA SER A 6 -8.69 3.24 -8.40
C SER A 6 -9.27 2.72 -9.70
N ASP A 7 -8.66 3.04 -10.84
CA ASP A 7 -9.09 2.59 -12.16
C ASP A 7 -8.52 1.18 -12.43
N PRO A 8 -9.36 0.13 -12.53
CA PRO A 8 -8.88 -1.23 -12.76
C PRO A 8 -8.16 -1.39 -14.11
N ASP A 9 -8.50 -0.58 -15.11
CA ASP A 9 -7.93 -0.67 -16.46
C ASP A 9 -6.45 -0.20 -16.47
N THR A 10 -6.02 0.55 -15.45
CA THR A 10 -4.61 0.95 -15.24
C THR A 10 -3.67 -0.25 -15.10
N PHE A 11 -4.16 -1.37 -14.57
CA PHE A 11 -3.34 -2.53 -14.24
C PHE A 11 -3.39 -3.63 -15.33
N GLU A 12 -4.28 -3.51 -16.33
CA GLU A 12 -4.48 -4.53 -17.37
C GLU A 12 -3.29 -4.65 -18.33
N ASP A 13 -2.56 -3.58 -18.64
CA ASP A 13 -1.35 -3.65 -19.49
C ASP A 13 -0.18 -4.44 -18.84
N SER A 14 -0.25 -4.67 -17.52
CA SER A 14 0.75 -5.44 -16.77
C SER A 14 0.57 -6.95 -16.92
N VAL A 15 -0.64 -7.41 -17.25
CA VAL A 15 -0.97 -8.84 -17.33
C VAL A 15 -0.62 -9.43 -18.71
N GLU A 16 -0.54 -8.63 -19.77
CA GLU A 16 -0.20 -9.10 -21.12
C GLU A 16 1.30 -9.46 -21.30
N ASN A 17 2.20 -8.94 -20.46
CA ASN A 17 3.63 -9.33 -20.42
C ASN A 17 3.93 -10.46 -19.41
N SER A 18 2.90 -11.11 -18.86
CA SER A 18 3.07 -12.20 -17.89
C SER A 18 3.21 -13.58 -18.56
N ASP A 19 4.25 -13.74 -19.40
CA ASP A 19 4.90 -15.07 -19.60
C ASP A 19 5.44 -15.63 -18.26
N GLU A 20 5.35 -14.84 -17.18
CA GLU A 20 5.71 -15.19 -15.81
C GLU A 20 4.49 -15.33 -14.87
N THR A 21 3.28 -15.59 -15.38
CA THR A 21 2.22 -16.22 -14.55
C THR A 21 2.55 -17.70 -14.35
N THR A 22 3.78 -17.99 -13.94
CA THR A 22 4.10 -19.25 -13.28
C THR A 22 3.24 -19.25 -12.02
N VAL A 23 2.10 -19.93 -12.10
CA VAL A 23 1.31 -20.27 -10.93
C VAL A 23 2.23 -21.15 -10.11
N TYR A 24 2.99 -20.53 -9.23
CA TYR A 24 3.67 -21.22 -8.17
C TYR A 24 2.54 -21.71 -7.28
N ASP A 25 2.16 -22.97 -7.49
CA ASP A 25 1.52 -23.83 -6.49
C ASP A 25 2.52 -24.08 -5.35
N VAL A 26 3.09 -22.98 -4.84
CA VAL A 26 3.96 -22.96 -3.67
C VAL A 26 2.99 -23.01 -2.52
N GLU A 27 2.71 -24.25 -2.11
CA GLU A 27 2.13 -24.53 -0.82
C GLU A 27 2.97 -23.75 0.21
N ALA A 28 2.32 -22.79 0.88
CA ALA A 28 2.95 -22.10 1.99
C ALA A 28 3.43 -23.17 3.00
N PRO A 29 4.57 -22.97 3.69
CA PRO A 29 4.98 -23.87 4.78
C PRO A 29 3.79 -24.23 5.68
N GLU A 30 3.73 -25.46 6.19
CA GLU A 30 2.55 -25.95 6.94
C GLU A 30 2.10 -24.99 8.05
N ALA A 31 3.06 -24.34 8.72
CA ALA A 31 2.77 -23.33 9.75
C ALA A 31 2.04 -22.09 9.17
N ASP A 32 2.51 -21.58 8.04
CA ASP A 32 1.95 -20.40 7.37
C ASP A 32 0.56 -20.73 6.78
N ALA A 33 0.39 -21.91 6.19
CA ALA A 33 -0.90 -22.37 5.67
C ALA A 33 -1.96 -22.48 6.79
N VAL A 34 -1.56 -22.97 7.97
CA VAL A 34 -2.43 -23.01 9.14
C VAL A 34 -2.88 -21.61 9.54
N GLU A 35 -1.97 -20.63 9.57
CA GLU A 35 -2.32 -19.23 9.88
C GLU A 35 -3.29 -18.63 8.85
N GLN A 36 -3.09 -18.92 7.56
CA GLN A 36 -3.92 -18.40 6.47
C GLN A 36 -5.35 -18.96 6.46
N HIS A 37 -5.54 -20.18 6.97
CA HIS A 37 -6.86 -20.81 7.08
C HIS A 37 -7.61 -20.44 8.37
N LEU A 38 -6.99 -19.72 9.29
CA LEU A 38 -7.67 -19.21 10.48
C LEU A 38 -8.59 -18.04 10.12
N GLU A 39 -9.75 -17.99 10.78
CA GLU A 39 -10.63 -16.84 10.66
C GLU A 39 -9.92 -15.57 11.15
N VAL A 40 -9.90 -14.54 10.32
CA VAL A 40 -9.39 -13.22 10.70
C VAL A 40 -10.34 -12.64 11.74
N VAL A 41 -9.98 -12.78 13.02
CA VAL A 41 -10.72 -12.14 14.10
C VAL A 41 -10.44 -10.65 13.99
N PRO A 42 -11.46 -9.77 13.87
CA PRO A 42 -11.28 -8.34 13.89
C PRO A 42 -11.00 -7.87 15.32
N ARG A 43 -9.91 -8.34 15.94
CA ARG A 43 -9.26 -7.67 17.06
C ARG A 43 -8.49 -6.51 16.48
N ARG A 44 -9.23 -5.52 15.98
CA ARG A 44 -8.64 -4.21 15.73
C ARG A 44 -8.37 -3.62 17.10
N ASP A 45 -7.16 -3.11 17.30
CA ASP A 45 -6.95 -2.11 18.32
C ASP A 45 -7.99 -0.99 18.11
N GLU A 46 -8.37 -0.30 19.19
CA GLU A 46 -9.24 0.87 19.07
C GLU A 46 -8.65 1.79 18.00
N ARG A 47 -9.49 2.18 17.01
CA ARG A 47 -9.03 3.10 15.99
C ARG A 47 -8.47 4.32 16.70
N PRO A 48 -7.25 4.76 16.36
CA PRO A 48 -6.68 5.93 16.97
C PRO A 48 -7.66 7.08 16.76
N ARG A 49 -7.98 7.77 17.86
CA ARG A 49 -8.84 8.94 17.82
C ARG A 49 -8.13 10.04 17.03
N ALA A 50 -8.89 10.98 16.48
CA ALA A 50 -8.33 12.06 15.69
C ALA A 50 -7.30 12.90 16.47
N ASP A 51 -7.42 12.95 17.80
CA ASP A 51 -6.47 13.58 18.72
C ASP A 51 -5.16 12.78 18.90
N GLU A 52 -5.17 11.46 18.73
CA GLU A 52 -3.98 10.59 18.82
C GLU A 52 -3.16 10.61 17.53
N LEU A 53 -3.80 10.83 16.38
CA LEU A 53 -3.14 11.09 15.10
C LEU A 53 -2.47 12.46 15.03
N ALA A 54 -2.79 13.34 15.99
CA ALA A 54 -2.36 14.72 15.99
C ALA A 54 -1.04 14.95 16.74
N GLU A 55 -0.33 13.95 17.24
CA GLU A 55 0.94 14.13 17.95
C GLU A 55 2.17 13.74 17.09
N ALA A 56 2.28 14.34 15.91
CA ALA A 56 3.57 14.39 15.21
C ALA A 56 4.51 15.34 15.95
N ASN A 57 5.78 14.97 16.09
CA ASN A 57 6.79 15.84 16.72
C ASN A 57 6.96 17.13 15.90
N GLU A 58 7.61 18.15 16.48
CA GLU A 58 7.76 19.45 15.82
C GLU A 58 8.49 19.37 14.47
N ALA A 59 9.44 18.45 14.31
CA ALA A 59 10.18 18.25 13.07
C ALA A 59 9.31 17.63 11.98
N ASP A 60 8.55 16.58 12.33
CA ASP A 60 7.63 15.91 11.41
C ASP A 60 6.52 16.87 10.95
N ARG A 61 6.01 17.71 11.85
CA ARG A 61 5.05 18.76 11.48
C ARG A 61 5.64 19.81 10.53
N ALA A 62 6.88 20.23 10.77
CA ALA A 62 7.56 21.19 9.91
C ALA A 62 7.80 20.61 8.50
N GLU A 63 8.07 19.31 8.40
CA GLU A 63 8.20 18.61 7.12
C GLU A 63 6.85 18.49 6.41
N GLN A 64 5.80 18.05 7.09
CA GLN A 64 4.46 17.90 6.51
C GLN A 64 3.81 19.23 6.10
N ALA A 65 4.12 20.32 6.80
CA ALA A 65 3.66 21.65 6.44
C ALA A 65 4.45 22.27 5.27
N ARG A 66 5.55 21.63 4.83
CA ARG A 66 6.33 22.12 3.70
C ARG A 66 5.56 21.83 2.41
N VAL A 67 5.33 22.89 1.63
CA VAL A 67 4.85 22.76 0.26
C VAL A 67 6.04 22.38 -0.61
N VAL A 68 5.99 21.20 -1.22
CA VAL A 68 6.96 20.78 -2.23
C VAL A 68 6.53 21.36 -3.57
N GLU A 69 7.43 22.07 -4.25
CA GLU A 69 7.17 22.53 -5.62
C GLU A 69 7.19 21.32 -6.56
N GLU A 70 6.06 21.06 -7.21
CA GLU A 70 5.97 20.03 -8.25
C GLU A 70 6.59 20.60 -9.53
N ASN A 71 7.85 20.24 -9.80
CA ASN A 71 8.53 20.60 -11.05
C ASN A 71 8.51 19.40 -12.01
N GLU A 72 7.52 19.38 -12.90
CA GLU A 72 7.37 18.32 -13.92
C GLU A 72 8.50 18.33 -14.96
N GLU A 73 9.27 19.42 -15.07
CA GLU A 73 10.38 19.56 -16.02
C GLU A 73 11.68 18.94 -15.51
N ASP A 74 11.82 18.74 -14.19
CA ASP A 74 12.94 18.03 -13.56
C ASP A 74 12.95 16.51 -13.86
N TYR A 75 11.83 15.98 -14.38
CA TYR A 75 11.65 14.58 -14.79
C TYR A 75 11.71 14.37 -16.32
N ARG A 76 12.45 15.22 -17.06
CA ARG A 76 12.66 15.07 -18.52
C ARG A 76 14.08 14.61 -18.84
#